data_AF-A0A2E9WKM7-F1
#
_entry.id   AF-A0A2E9WKM7-F1
#
_cell.length_a   1.000
_cell.length_b   1.000
_cell.length_c   1.000
_cell.angle_alpha   90.00
_cell.angle_beta   90.00
_cell.angle_gamma   90.00
#
_symmetry.space_group_name_H-M   'P 1'
#
loop_
_entity.id
_entity.type
_entity.pdbx_description
1 polymer ?
#
loop_
_entity_poly.entity_id
_entity_poly.type
_entity_poly.pdbx_seq_one_letter_code
_entity_poly.pdbx_strand_id
1 'polypeptide(L)'
;MGRAKGALASIKYCFSVSKKISDADKNKVYLQVVDVKKQLITFLYSESNDKKALNDSISKIQDFITLNRDSLGGSLSLRVYRLMRDVIMGIENSISIKVHRTPQSIRAYCELFIYIFPFYYAPTLIYNIGNASMGFEIGSTFGGSEIVDTTFLVYALNTIISFILISLFNVQEQIENPFDGDGMDDIQLENYELDY
;
A
#
# COMPACT_ATOMS: atom_id res chain seq x y z
N MET A 1 5.33 -4.19 8.01
CA MET A 1 4.46 -5.07 8.84
C MET A 1 5.05 -6.44 9.21
N GLY A 2 5.52 -7.28 8.26
CA GLY A 2 6.03 -8.63 8.59
C GLY A 2 7.14 -8.67 9.64
N ARG A 3 8.09 -7.72 9.58
CA ARG A 3 9.16 -7.56 10.58
C ARG A 3 8.61 -7.27 11.99
N ALA A 4 7.60 -6.40 12.11
CA ALA A 4 6.97 -6.10 13.39
C ALA A 4 6.19 -7.30 13.94
N LYS A 5 5.43 -8.04 13.11
CA LYS A 5 4.74 -9.28 13.50
C LYS A 5 5.72 -10.33 14.03
N GLY A 6 6.80 -10.59 13.29
CA GLY A 6 7.81 -11.57 13.69
C GLY A 6 8.55 -11.18 14.97
N ALA A 7 8.85 -9.90 15.15
CA ALA A 7 9.49 -9.39 16.36
C ALA A 7 8.57 -9.44 17.59
N LEU A 8 7.29 -9.06 17.45
CA LEU A 8 6.28 -9.20 18.51
C LEU A 8 6.07 -10.67 18.94
N ALA A 9 6.00 -11.59 17.98
CA ALA A 9 5.92 -13.02 18.27
C ALA A 9 7.18 -13.54 18.98
N SER A 10 8.36 -13.04 18.59
CA SER A 10 9.63 -13.38 19.23
C SER A 10 9.71 -12.85 20.66
N ILE A 11 9.16 -11.66 20.93
CA ILE A 11 9.04 -11.11 22.29
C ILE A 11 8.15 -12.04 23.13
N LYS A 12 6.94 -12.40 22.65
CA LYS A 12 6.06 -13.38 23.32
C LYS A 12 6.82 -14.65 23.68
N TYR A 13 7.57 -15.22 22.74
CA TYR A 13 8.37 -16.42 22.96
C TYR A 13 9.50 -16.23 23.99
N CYS A 14 10.24 -15.11 23.96
CA CYS A 14 11.28 -14.83 24.95
C CYS A 14 10.72 -14.76 26.38
N PHE A 15 9.53 -14.21 26.56
CA PHE A 15 8.86 -14.15 27.86
C PHE A 15 8.28 -15.50 28.30
N SER A 16 7.79 -16.34 27.38
CA SER A 16 7.28 -17.68 27.73
C SER A 16 8.38 -18.65 28.17
N VAL A 17 9.57 -18.56 27.58
CA VAL A 17 10.73 -19.40 27.91
C VAL A 17 11.42 -18.96 29.22
N SER A 18 11.20 -17.73 29.67
CA SER A 18 11.80 -17.22 30.90
C SER A 18 11.18 -17.88 32.14
N LYS A 19 12.00 -18.69 32.85
CA LYS A 19 11.59 -19.39 34.08
C LYS A 19 11.43 -18.47 35.30
N LYS A 20 11.95 -17.23 35.23
CA LYS A 20 11.98 -16.27 36.34
C LYS A 20 10.81 -15.30 36.35
N ILE A 21 9.90 -15.40 35.38
CA ILE A 21 8.77 -14.47 35.22
C ILE A 21 7.49 -15.18 35.68
N SER A 22 6.69 -14.47 36.47
CA SER A 22 5.39 -14.94 36.93
C SER A 22 4.44 -15.19 35.76
N ASP A 23 3.56 -16.17 35.88
CA ASP A 23 2.56 -16.45 34.83
C ASP A 23 1.58 -15.27 34.62
N ALA A 24 1.35 -14.46 35.66
CA ALA A 24 0.59 -13.21 35.55
C ALA A 24 1.28 -12.17 34.64
N ASP A 25 2.60 -12.07 34.74
CA ASP A 25 3.42 -11.15 33.95
C ASP A 25 3.55 -11.62 32.49
N LYS A 26 3.60 -12.94 32.26
CA LYS A 26 3.55 -13.52 30.91
C LYS A 26 2.23 -13.18 30.20
N ASN A 27 1.10 -13.32 30.90
CA ASN A 27 -0.21 -12.94 30.36
C ASN A 27 -0.31 -11.43 30.09
N LYS A 28 0.30 -10.61 30.94
CA LYS A 28 0.33 -9.15 30.74
C LYS A 28 1.09 -8.76 29.47
N VAL A 29 2.28 -9.35 29.22
CA VAL A 29 3.01 -9.13 27.95
C VAL A 29 2.20 -9.56 26.75
N TYR A 30 1.54 -10.71 26.84
CA TYR A 30 0.71 -11.22 25.75
C TYR A 30 -0.39 -10.22 25.38
N LEU A 31 -1.13 -9.72 26.39
CA LEU A 31 -2.18 -8.71 26.16
C LEU A 31 -1.62 -7.43 25.55
N GLN A 32 -0.45 -6.96 26.02
CA GLN A 32 0.16 -5.75 25.46
C GLN A 32 0.64 -5.95 24.00
N VAL A 33 1.22 -7.11 23.68
CA VAL A 33 1.63 -7.46 22.30
C VAL A 33 0.43 -7.48 21.35
N VAL A 34 -0.69 -8.04 21.81
CA VAL A 34 -1.95 -8.04 21.06
C VAL A 34 -2.50 -6.62 20.91
N ASP A 35 -2.46 -5.80 21.97
CA ASP A 35 -2.91 -4.41 21.95
C ASP A 35 -2.13 -3.56 20.95
N VAL A 36 -0.78 -3.58 20.99
CA VAL A 36 0.06 -2.83 20.02
C VAL A 36 -0.30 -3.14 18.59
N LYS A 37 -0.53 -4.42 18.31
CA LYS A 37 -0.88 -4.84 16.97
C LYS A 37 -2.30 -4.45 16.57
N LYS A 38 -3.27 -4.55 17.49
CA LYS A 38 -4.63 -4.07 17.25
C LYS A 38 -4.63 -2.58 16.95
N GLN A 39 -3.92 -1.78 17.75
CA GLN A 39 -3.75 -0.35 17.52
C GLN A 39 -3.06 -0.06 16.19
N LEU A 40 -2.07 -0.87 15.78
CA LEU A 40 -1.43 -0.74 14.47
C LEU A 40 -2.41 -0.99 13.33
N ILE A 41 -3.21 -2.05 13.40
CA ILE A 41 -4.23 -2.38 12.39
C ILE A 41 -5.29 -1.28 12.33
N THR A 42 -5.81 -0.85 13.48
CA THR A 42 -6.77 0.26 13.56
C THR A 42 -6.19 1.55 13.00
N PHE A 43 -4.92 1.84 13.29
CA PHE A 43 -4.24 3.00 12.70
C PHE A 43 -4.14 2.88 11.18
N LEU A 44 -3.84 1.70 10.64
CA LEU A 44 -3.66 1.53 9.21
C LEU A 44 -4.96 1.65 8.41
N TYR A 45 -6.08 1.16 8.96
CA TYR A 45 -7.41 1.31 8.37
C TYR A 45 -7.99 2.73 8.52
N SER A 46 -7.64 3.45 9.59
CA SER A 46 -8.18 4.79 9.83
C SER A 46 -7.72 5.77 8.76
N GLU A 47 -8.59 6.67 8.31
CA GLU A 47 -8.17 7.80 7.46
C GLU A 47 -7.33 8.83 8.23
N SER A 48 -7.47 8.86 9.56
CA SER A 48 -6.71 9.77 10.42
C SER A 48 -5.25 9.32 10.58
N ASN A 49 -4.36 10.30 10.63
CA ASN A 49 -2.94 10.11 10.93
C ASN A 49 -2.63 10.27 12.44
N ASP A 50 -3.63 10.13 13.32
CA ASP A 50 -3.42 10.19 14.77
C ASP A 50 -2.69 8.93 15.29
N LYS A 51 -1.45 9.11 15.72
CA LYS A 51 -0.58 8.04 16.22
C LYS A 51 -0.61 7.87 17.74
N LYS A 52 -1.39 8.67 18.47
CA LYS A 52 -1.35 8.70 19.95
C LYS A 52 -1.61 7.33 20.57
N ALA A 53 -2.72 6.69 20.22
CA ALA A 53 -3.10 5.39 20.79
C ALA A 53 -2.07 4.29 20.49
N LEU A 54 -1.48 4.31 19.29
CA LEU A 54 -0.43 3.38 18.89
C LEU A 54 0.86 3.63 19.70
N ASN A 55 1.31 4.87 19.80
CA ASN A 55 2.48 5.23 20.59
C ASN A 55 2.31 4.87 22.07
N ASP A 56 1.13 5.11 22.64
CA ASP A 56 0.81 4.75 24.02
C ASP A 56 0.91 3.23 24.24
N SER A 57 0.42 2.43 23.29
CA SER A 57 0.53 0.97 23.36
C SER A 57 1.98 0.48 23.28
N ILE A 58 2.81 1.10 22.43
CA ILE A 58 4.24 0.81 22.29
C ILE A 58 4.98 1.14 23.59
N SER A 59 4.71 2.32 24.17
CA SER A 59 5.30 2.74 25.44
C SER A 59 4.96 1.78 26.58
N LYS A 60 3.71 1.29 26.66
CA LYS A 60 3.31 0.28 27.67
C LYS A 60 4.15 -1.00 27.60
N ILE A 61 4.50 -1.48 26.40
CA ILE A 61 5.39 -2.64 26.23
C ILE A 61 6.82 -2.28 26.64
N GLN A 62 7.33 -1.12 26.23
CA GLN A 62 8.69 -0.69 26.57
C GLN A 62 8.89 -0.54 28.09
N ASP A 63 7.91 0.05 28.77
CA ASP A 63 7.91 0.20 30.22
C ASP A 63 7.89 -1.17 30.89
N PHE A 64 7.07 -2.09 30.40
CA PHE A 64 7.01 -3.45 30.93
C PHE A 64 8.33 -4.21 30.75
N ILE A 65 8.97 -4.13 29.58
CA ILE A 65 10.27 -4.73 29.31
C ILE A 65 11.34 -4.16 30.27
N THR A 66 11.28 -2.85 30.51
CA THR A 66 12.24 -2.15 31.38
C THR A 66 12.06 -2.53 32.85
N LEU A 67 10.82 -2.63 33.33
CA LEU A 67 10.51 -3.08 34.69
C LEU A 67 10.93 -4.54 34.94
N ASN A 68 10.83 -5.40 33.93
CA ASN A 68 11.16 -6.82 34.03
C ASN A 68 12.59 -7.17 33.60
N ARG A 69 13.47 -6.17 33.41
CA ARG A 69 14.84 -6.36 32.95
C ARG A 69 15.64 -7.32 33.82
N ASP A 70 15.55 -7.17 35.13
CA ASP A 70 16.29 -7.98 36.10
C ASP A 70 15.79 -9.43 36.11
N SER A 71 14.47 -9.60 35.96
CA SER A 71 13.80 -10.91 35.86
C SER A 71 14.17 -11.66 34.59
N LEU A 72 14.36 -10.97 33.46
CA LEU A 72 14.79 -11.55 32.18
C LEU A 72 16.28 -11.95 32.19
N GLY A 73 17.11 -11.26 32.96
CA GLY A 73 18.57 -11.40 32.92
C GLY A 73 19.22 -10.61 31.76
N GLY A 74 20.51 -10.29 31.92
CA GLY A 74 21.21 -9.34 31.02
C GLY A 74 21.24 -9.72 29.53
N SER A 75 21.42 -11.01 29.21
CA SER A 75 21.47 -11.48 27.81
C SER A 75 20.09 -11.50 27.13
N LEU A 76 19.06 -11.99 27.83
CA LEU A 76 17.70 -12.07 27.31
C LEU A 76 17.07 -10.68 27.17
N SER A 77 17.28 -9.79 28.14
CA SER A 77 16.82 -8.40 28.07
C SER A 77 17.41 -7.67 26.87
N LEU A 78 18.72 -7.84 26.59
CA LEU A 78 19.36 -7.24 25.41
C LEU A 78 18.74 -7.73 24.10
N ARG A 79 18.38 -9.02 24.03
CA ARG A 79 17.67 -9.61 22.88
C ARG A 79 16.27 -9.04 22.73
N VAL A 80 15.53 -8.90 23.83
CA VAL A 80 14.19 -8.30 23.84
C VAL A 80 14.24 -6.82 23.41
N TYR A 81 15.22 -6.04 23.85
CA TYR A 81 15.41 -4.66 23.39
C TYR A 81 15.68 -4.59 21.88
N ARG A 82 16.50 -5.50 21.34
CA ARG A 82 16.74 -5.57 19.90
C ARG A 82 15.45 -5.89 19.13
N LEU A 83 14.68 -6.86 19.62
CA LEU A 83 13.38 -7.21 19.03
C LEU A 83 12.41 -6.03 19.10
N MET A 84 12.37 -5.29 20.21
CA MET A 84 11.52 -4.11 20.34
C MET A 84 11.90 -3.01 19.35
N ARG A 85 13.20 -2.82 19.10
CA ARG A 85 13.67 -1.92 18.03
C ARG A 85 13.15 -2.38 16.66
N ASP A 86 13.16 -3.67 16.37
CA ASP A 86 12.63 -4.22 15.12
C ASP A 86 11.11 -4.05 15.00
N VAL A 87 10.37 -4.11 16.12
CA VAL A 87 8.94 -3.75 16.18
C VAL A 87 8.74 -2.30 15.77
N ILE A 88 9.44 -1.36 16.43
CA ILE A 88 9.31 0.08 16.18
C ILE A 88 9.66 0.41 14.73
N MET A 89 10.79 -0.09 14.22
CA MET A 89 11.17 0.12 12.81
C MET A 89 10.13 -0.45 11.85
N GLY A 90 9.57 -1.62 12.16
CA GLY A 90 8.54 -2.24 11.33
C GLY A 90 7.21 -1.47 11.33
N ILE A 91 6.86 -0.85 12.46
CA ILE A 91 5.69 0.03 12.61
C ILE A 91 5.92 1.33 11.85
N GLU A 92 7.00 2.05 12.12
CA GLU A 92 7.32 3.32 11.46
C GLU A 92 7.39 3.18 9.94
N ASN A 93 7.98 2.09 9.43
CA ASN A 93 8.00 1.84 7.99
C ASN A 93 6.59 1.68 7.40
N SER A 94 5.67 1.03 8.14
CA SER A 94 4.28 0.84 7.69
C SER A 94 3.51 2.17 7.73
N ILE A 95 3.77 2.99 8.76
CA ILE A 95 3.23 4.34 8.87
C ILE A 95 3.74 5.22 7.71
N SER A 96 5.03 5.18 7.39
CA SER A 96 5.61 5.96 6.30
C SER A 96 4.97 5.64 4.96
N ILE A 97 4.69 4.37 4.68
CA ILE A 97 3.97 3.96 3.46
C ILE A 97 2.56 4.54 3.43
N LYS A 98 1.83 4.48 4.55
CA LYS A 98 0.48 5.04 4.63
C LYS A 98 0.46 6.57 4.46
N VAL A 99 1.43 7.27 5.07
CA VAL A 99 1.47 8.74 5.11
C VAL A 99 2.00 9.33 3.79
N HIS A 100 2.97 8.67 3.15
CA HIS A 100 3.61 9.16 1.92
C HIS A 100 3.02 8.50 0.67
N ARG A 101 1.73 8.75 0.43
CA ARG A 101 1.04 8.37 -0.83
C ARG A 101 1.42 9.31 -1.98
N THR A 102 0.97 8.98 -3.20
CA THR A 102 1.15 9.86 -4.36
C THR A 102 0.41 11.18 -4.09
N PRO A 103 1.04 12.35 -4.33
CA PRO A 103 0.35 13.61 -4.10
C PRO A 103 -0.87 13.76 -5.02
N GLN A 104 -1.98 14.23 -4.45
CA GLN A 104 -3.28 14.39 -5.12
C GLN A 104 -3.20 15.19 -6.43
N SER A 105 -2.24 16.13 -6.53
CA SER A 105 -2.03 16.94 -7.73
C SER A 105 -1.56 16.13 -8.95
N ILE A 106 -0.67 15.15 -8.76
CA ILE A 106 -0.18 14.31 -9.85
C ILE A 106 -1.30 13.39 -10.34
N ARG A 107 -2.10 12.85 -9.43
CA ARG A 107 -3.28 12.04 -9.77
C ARG A 107 -4.27 12.83 -10.63
N ALA A 108 -4.66 14.03 -10.18
CA ALA A 108 -5.58 14.89 -10.92
C ALA A 108 -5.03 15.30 -12.30
N TYR A 109 -3.72 15.52 -12.41
CA TYR A 109 -3.09 15.79 -13.71
C TYR A 109 -3.15 14.59 -14.65
N CYS A 110 -2.85 13.37 -14.17
CA CYS A 110 -2.95 12.15 -14.97
C CYS A 110 -4.38 11.89 -15.45
N GLU A 111 -5.37 12.07 -14.59
CA GLU A 111 -6.79 11.90 -14.95
C GLU A 111 -7.21 12.90 -16.04
N LEU A 112 -6.86 14.18 -15.87
CA LEU A 112 -7.11 15.21 -16.88
C LEU A 112 -6.42 14.90 -18.21
N PHE A 113 -5.18 14.39 -18.17
CA PHE A 113 -4.47 13.97 -19.38
C PHE A 113 -5.18 12.83 -20.11
N ILE A 114 -5.65 11.80 -19.39
CA ILE A 114 -6.39 10.67 -19.96
C ILE A 114 -7.68 11.13 -20.64
N TYR A 115 -8.38 12.13 -20.08
CA TYR A 115 -9.60 12.65 -20.70
C TYR A 115 -9.37 13.53 -21.93
N ILE A 116 -8.27 14.29 -21.98
CA ILE A 116 -7.94 15.14 -23.13
C ILE A 116 -7.30 14.34 -24.28
N PHE A 117 -6.58 13.26 -23.95
CA PHE A 117 -5.85 12.43 -24.91
C PHE A 117 -6.67 12.00 -26.14
N PRO A 118 -7.93 11.52 -26.04
CA PRO A 118 -8.71 11.07 -27.19
C PRO A 118 -8.97 12.19 -28.20
N PHE A 119 -9.29 13.39 -27.71
CA PHE A 119 -9.62 14.57 -28.51
C PHE A 119 -8.41 15.17 -29.22
N TYR A 120 -7.22 15.00 -28.66
CA TYR A 120 -5.99 15.41 -29.31
C TYR A 120 -5.49 14.33 -30.29
N TYR A 121 -5.45 13.08 -29.86
CA TYR A 121 -4.83 11.99 -30.61
C TYR A 121 -5.60 11.60 -31.88
N ALA A 122 -6.94 11.50 -31.81
CA ALA A 122 -7.74 11.07 -32.97
C ALA A 122 -7.64 12.05 -34.17
N PRO A 123 -7.88 13.37 -34.02
CA PRO A 123 -7.78 14.30 -35.14
C PRO A 123 -6.36 14.40 -35.72
N THR A 124 -5.34 14.36 -34.86
CA THR A 124 -3.94 14.38 -35.30
C THR A 124 -3.58 13.13 -36.11
N LEU A 125 -4.08 11.96 -35.71
CA LEU A 125 -3.82 10.72 -36.43
C LEU A 125 -4.50 10.74 -37.82
N ILE A 126 -5.76 11.19 -37.89
CA ILE A 126 -6.49 11.38 -39.16
C ILE A 126 -5.74 12.36 -40.08
N TYR A 127 -5.29 13.49 -39.55
CA TYR A 127 -4.55 14.50 -40.32
C TYR A 127 -3.20 13.98 -40.85
N ASN A 128 -2.44 13.23 -40.05
CA ASN A 128 -1.12 12.74 -40.48
C ASN A 128 -1.23 11.58 -41.48
N ILE A 129 -2.22 10.69 -41.33
CA ILE A 129 -2.39 9.56 -42.26
C ILE A 129 -3.09 10.00 -43.55
N GLY A 130 -4.06 10.93 -43.48
CA GLY A 130 -4.68 11.51 -44.67
C GLY A 130 -3.71 12.29 -45.57
N ASN A 131 -2.56 12.74 -45.05
CA ASN A 131 -1.50 13.41 -45.80
C ASN A 131 -0.31 12.49 -46.13
N ALA A 132 -0.31 11.24 -45.68
CA ALA A 132 0.78 10.29 -45.93
C ALA A 132 0.67 9.75 -47.36
N SER A 133 1.66 10.07 -48.19
CA SER A 133 1.74 9.70 -49.61
C SER A 133 2.13 8.22 -49.84
N MET A 134 1.90 7.36 -48.84
CA MET A 134 2.04 5.91 -48.94
C MET A 134 0.67 5.35 -49.27
N GLY A 135 0.54 4.59 -50.37
CA GLY A 135 -0.71 4.06 -50.95
C GLY A 135 -1.50 3.08 -50.08
N PHE A 136 -1.80 3.48 -48.86
CA PHE A 136 -2.66 2.84 -47.87
C PHE A 136 -3.38 3.98 -47.14
N GLU A 137 -4.44 4.51 -47.77
CA GLU A 137 -5.20 5.65 -47.28
C GLU A 137 -6.07 5.21 -46.07
N ILE A 138 -5.58 5.46 -44.85
CA ILE A 138 -6.39 5.34 -43.63
C ILE A 138 -6.92 6.71 -43.19
N GLY A 139 -8.25 6.92 -43.23
CA GLY A 139 -8.93 8.09 -42.65
C GLY A 139 -9.14 9.29 -43.58
N SER A 140 -9.22 9.11 -44.90
CA SER A 140 -9.49 10.20 -45.86
C SER A 140 -10.98 10.59 -45.88
N THR A 141 -11.40 11.52 -45.03
CA THR A 141 -12.77 12.09 -45.10
C THR A 141 -12.91 13.13 -46.22
N PHE A 142 -11.82 13.61 -46.82
CA PHE A 142 -11.86 14.59 -47.93
C PHE A 142 -10.65 14.42 -48.88
N GLY A 143 -10.85 13.71 -49.99
CA GLY A 143 -9.95 13.76 -51.16
C GLY A 143 -9.01 12.57 -51.41
N GLY A 144 -9.18 11.44 -50.72
CA GLY A 144 -8.47 10.19 -51.02
C GLY A 144 -9.31 9.26 -51.90
N SER A 145 -8.67 8.58 -52.85
CA SER A 145 -9.30 7.60 -53.71
C SER A 145 -9.16 6.22 -53.07
N GLU A 146 -10.20 5.68 -52.41
CA GLU A 146 -10.47 4.23 -52.40
C GLU A 146 -11.77 3.83 -51.68
N ILE A 147 -12.18 2.58 -51.94
CA ILE A 147 -13.52 1.98 -51.83
C ILE A 147 -13.96 1.68 -50.38
N VAL A 148 -13.16 2.03 -49.35
CA VAL A 148 -13.39 1.66 -47.94
C VAL A 148 -13.07 2.82 -46.99
N ASP A 149 -14.08 3.33 -46.27
CA ASP A 149 -13.88 4.32 -45.20
C ASP A 149 -13.23 3.69 -43.96
N THR A 150 -11.97 4.00 -43.78
CA THR A 150 -11.09 3.50 -42.72
C THR A 150 -11.08 4.40 -41.48
N THR A 151 -11.87 5.48 -41.47
CA THR A 151 -12.03 6.40 -40.32
C THR A 151 -12.51 5.65 -39.08
N PHE A 152 -13.37 4.64 -39.26
CA PHE A 152 -13.80 3.73 -38.19
C PHE A 152 -12.63 3.05 -37.47
N LEU A 153 -11.57 2.65 -38.18
CA LEU A 153 -10.39 2.00 -37.56
C LEU A 153 -9.65 2.95 -36.63
N VAL A 154 -9.57 4.24 -36.98
CA VAL A 154 -8.94 5.26 -36.14
C VAL A 154 -9.73 5.48 -34.85
N TYR A 155 -11.06 5.57 -34.93
CA TYR A 155 -11.90 5.68 -33.74
C TYR A 155 -11.88 4.41 -32.88
N ALA A 156 -11.87 3.23 -33.51
CA ALA A 156 -11.74 1.96 -32.79
C ALA A 156 -10.39 1.87 -32.04
N LEU A 157 -9.29 2.23 -32.71
CA LEU A 157 -7.96 2.25 -32.10
C LEU A 157 -7.84 3.30 -30.99
N ASN A 158 -8.41 4.49 -31.19
CA ASN A 158 -8.48 5.54 -30.17
C ASN A 158 -9.29 5.08 -28.94
N THR A 159 -10.40 4.37 -29.15
CA THR A 159 -11.21 3.79 -28.07
C THR A 159 -10.42 2.74 -27.29
N ILE A 160 -9.71 1.84 -27.98
CA ILE A 160 -8.87 0.81 -27.33
C ILE A 160 -7.76 1.44 -26.49
N ILE A 161 -7.04 2.44 -27.03
CA ILE A 161 -5.97 3.11 -26.29
C ILE A 161 -6.53 3.83 -25.05
N SER A 162 -7.65 4.53 -25.20
CA SER A 162 -8.32 5.22 -24.09
C SER A 162 -8.76 4.23 -23.01
N PHE A 163 -9.30 3.08 -23.42
CA PHE A 163 -9.66 1.99 -22.52
C PHE A 163 -8.45 1.42 -21.76
N ILE A 164 -7.30 1.26 -22.43
CA ILE A 164 -6.06 0.81 -21.78
C ILE A 164 -5.59 1.86 -20.76
N LEU A 165 -5.60 3.15 -21.12
CA LEU A 165 -5.16 4.23 -20.23
C LEU A 165 -6.01 4.34 -18.96
N ILE A 166 -7.34 4.30 -19.08
CA ILE A 166 -8.23 4.34 -17.92
C ILE A 166 -8.08 3.07 -17.06
N SER A 167 -7.87 1.90 -17.68
CA SER A 167 -7.63 0.66 -16.95
C SER A 167 -6.34 0.71 -16.14
N LEU A 168 -5.25 1.23 -16.72
CA LEU A 168 -3.98 1.40 -16.02
C LEU A 168 -4.08 2.42 -14.88
N PHE A 169 -4.83 3.50 -15.08
CA PHE A 169 -5.10 4.48 -14.02
C PHE A 169 -5.84 3.86 -12.84
N ASN A 170 -6.90 3.08 -13.10
CA ASN A 170 -7.65 2.40 -12.05
C ASN A 170 -6.78 1.40 -11.26
N VAL A 171 -5.91 0.65 -11.94
CA VAL A 171 -4.97 -0.26 -11.27
C VAL A 171 -3.97 0.51 -10.40
N GLN A 172 -3.46 1.66 -10.88
CA GLN A 172 -2.56 2.50 -10.07
C GLN A 172 -3.25 3.02 -8.82
N GLU A 173 -4.52 3.42 -8.93
CA GLU A 173 -5.31 3.89 -7.79
C GLU A 173 -5.51 2.79 -6.74
N GLN A 174 -5.81 1.56 -7.17
CA GLN A 174 -5.96 0.41 -6.27
C GLN A 174 -4.65 0.04 -5.56
N ILE A 175 -3.50 0.15 -6.22
CA ILE A 175 -2.20 -0.18 -5.62
C ILE A 175 -1.70 0.92 -4.66
N GLU A 176 -2.20 2.15 -4.80
CA GLU A 176 -1.70 3.30 -4.05
C GLU A 176 -1.97 3.20 -2.54
N ASN A 177 -3.09 2.59 -2.15
CA ASN A 177 -3.43 2.42 -0.75
C ASN A 177 -3.66 0.95 -0.39
N PRO A 178 -2.59 0.20 -0.05
CA PRO A 178 -2.70 -1.24 0.20
C PRO A 178 -3.39 -1.62 1.53
N PHE A 179 -4.01 -0.65 2.22
CA PHE A 179 -4.53 -0.79 3.59
C PHE A 179 -6.01 -0.40 3.74
N ASP A 180 -6.70 0.12 2.70
CA ASP A 180 -8.13 0.45 2.83
C ASP A 180 -9.04 -0.77 2.68
N GLY A 181 -8.57 -1.84 2.04
CA GLY A 181 -9.34 -3.08 1.88
C GLY A 181 -10.40 -3.00 0.78
N ASP A 182 -10.30 -1.99 -0.10
CA ASP A 182 -11.18 -1.80 -1.26
C ASP A 182 -10.59 -2.47 -2.52
N GLY A 183 -9.27 -2.56 -2.61
CA GLY A 183 -8.55 -3.21 -3.71
C GLY A 183 -8.56 -4.74 -3.61
N MET A 184 -8.72 -5.43 -4.75
CA MET A 184 -8.60 -6.90 -4.79
C MET A 184 -7.22 -7.41 -4.39
N ASP A 185 -6.18 -6.57 -4.54
CA ASP A 185 -4.79 -6.87 -4.20
C ASP A 185 -4.33 -6.27 -2.86
N ASP A 186 -5.28 -5.83 -2.02
CA ASP A 186 -4.96 -5.24 -0.72
C ASP A 186 -4.42 -6.25 0.29
N ILE A 187 -3.65 -5.72 1.25
CA ILE A 187 -3.07 -6.54 2.30
C ILE A 187 -4.19 -6.99 3.24
N GLN A 188 -4.42 -8.30 3.32
CA GLN A 188 -5.31 -8.91 4.31
C GLN A 188 -4.71 -8.77 5.71
N LEU A 189 -4.99 -7.65 6.38
CA LEU A 189 -4.51 -7.33 7.73
C LEU A 189 -5.01 -8.34 8.78
N GLU A 190 -6.12 -9.00 8.50
CA GLU A 190 -6.70 -10.11 9.29
C GLU A 190 -5.77 -11.32 9.36
N ASN A 191 -5.09 -11.69 8.26
CA ASN A 191 -4.07 -12.77 8.28
C ASN A 191 -2.84 -12.41 9.12
N TYR A 192 -2.69 -11.14 9.47
CA TYR A 192 -1.66 -10.73 10.40
C TYR A 192 -2.06 -11.00 11.84
N GLU A 193 -3.33 -11.34 12.18
CA GLU A 193 -3.80 -11.85 13.47
C GLU A 193 -2.91 -13.00 14.01
N LEU A 194 -2.70 -13.03 15.34
CA LEU A 194 -1.71 -13.91 15.98
C LEU A 194 -2.50 -15.10 16.48
N ASP A 195 -2.73 -16.06 15.59
CA ASP A 195 -3.52 -17.28 15.84
C ASP A 195 -2.71 -18.40 16.53
N TYR A 196 -1.81 -18.02 17.44
CA TYR A 196 -1.02 -18.96 18.25
C TYR A 196 -0.97 -18.53 19.71
#